data_AF-A0A1I1X1A7-F1
#
_entry.id   AF-A0A1I1X1A7-F1
#
_cell.length_a   1.000
_cell.length_b   1.000
_cell.length_c   1.000
_cell.angle_alpha   90.00
_cell.angle_beta   90.00
_cell.angle_gamma   90.00
#
_symmetry.space_group_name_H-M   'P 1'
#
loop_
_entity.id
_entity.type
_entity.pdbx_description
1 polymer ?
#
loop_
_entity_poly.entity_id
_entity_poly.type
_entity_poly.pdbx_seq_one_letter_code
_entity_poly.pdbx_strand_id
1 'polypeptide(L)'
;MNKYTFRVKNDDAEILSVLSSLQGKERGDFIREAIKFYIKNKDTAEQISNSIQEIQETVNALSKDVAEIREMIKKLSAGTQTNTEAEDFAAERPDKNGRRKNNEKILKELVNDFLNL
;
A
#
# COMPACT_ATOMS: atom_id res chain seq x y z
N MET A 1 -41.35 -37.91 -17.07
CA MET A 1 -41.63 -36.63 -16.37
C MET A 1 -40.65 -36.51 -15.22
N ASN A 2 -39.70 -35.58 -15.30
CA ASN A 2 -38.70 -35.45 -14.24
C ASN A 2 -39.36 -34.73 -13.05
N LYS A 3 -39.42 -35.40 -11.90
CA LYS A 3 -39.96 -34.82 -10.66
C LYS A 3 -38.80 -34.33 -9.81
N TYR A 4 -38.68 -33.01 -9.68
CA TYR A 4 -37.74 -32.37 -8.76
C TYR A 4 -38.53 -31.67 -7.64
N THR A 5 -38.02 -31.73 -6.41
CA THR A 5 -38.59 -31.01 -5.26
C THR A 5 -37.56 -30.05 -4.70
N PHE A 6 -38.01 -28.87 -4.31
CA PHE A 6 -37.20 -27.89 -3.60
C PHE A 6 -37.51 -28.00 -2.11
N ARG A 7 -36.48 -28.27 -1.29
CA ARG A 7 -36.58 -28.34 0.17
C ARG A 7 -35.62 -27.33 0.77
N VAL A 8 -36.14 -26.53 1.69
CA VAL A 8 -35.38 -25.53 2.45
C VAL A 8 -34.85 -26.20 3.72
N LYS A 9 -33.62 -25.88 4.12
CA LYS A 9 -33.02 -26.38 5.36
C LYS A 9 -33.39 -25.48 6.55
N ASN A 10 -33.12 -25.96 7.75
CA ASN A 10 -33.48 -25.23 8.98
C ASN A 10 -32.63 -23.97 9.22
N ASP A 11 -31.45 -23.89 8.60
CA ASP A 11 -30.52 -22.77 8.66
C ASP A 11 -30.75 -21.70 7.57
N ASP A 12 -31.67 -21.95 6.63
CA ASP A 12 -32.00 -21.05 5.54
C ASP A 12 -33.01 -19.95 5.96
N ALA A 13 -32.76 -19.28 7.09
CA ALA A 13 -33.70 -18.33 7.68
C ALA A 13 -34.11 -17.19 6.71
N GLU A 14 -33.16 -16.68 5.93
CA GLU A 14 -33.40 -15.64 4.93
C GLU A 14 -34.26 -16.14 3.76
N ILE A 15 -33.97 -17.34 3.25
CA ILE A 15 -34.75 -17.96 2.17
C ILE A 15 -36.17 -18.24 2.67
N LEU A 16 -36.32 -18.76 3.89
CA LEU A 16 -37.63 -18.98 4.51
C LEU A 16 -38.42 -17.68 4.64
N SER A 17 -37.77 -16.59 5.07
CA SER A 17 -38.41 -15.27 5.16
C SER A 17 -38.97 -14.82 3.80
N VAL A 18 -38.16 -14.87 2.74
CA VAL A 18 -38.56 -14.49 1.38
C VAL A 18 -39.65 -15.40 0.82
N LEU A 19 -39.54 -16.72 0.98
CA LEU A 19 -40.56 -17.64 0.47
C LEU A 19 -41.88 -17.54 1.24
N SER A 20 -41.82 -17.22 2.53
CA SER A 20 -43.01 -17.04 3.36
C SER A 20 -43.84 -15.82 2.94
N SER A 21 -43.21 -14.76 2.42
CA SER A 21 -43.91 -13.56 1.95
C SER A 21 -44.59 -13.74 0.58
N LEU A 22 -44.22 -14.75 -0.20
CA LEU A 22 -44.80 -15.05 -1.52
C LEU A 22 -45.99 -16.00 -1.40
N GLN A 23 -46.96 -15.95 -2.33
CA GLN A 23 -48.15 -16.81 -2.28
C GLN A 23 -48.30 -17.73 -3.49
N GLY A 24 -48.77 -18.96 -3.25
CA GLY A 24 -49.17 -19.91 -4.29
C GLY A 24 -48.09 -20.13 -5.37
N LYS A 25 -48.41 -19.73 -6.61
CA LYS A 25 -47.54 -19.90 -7.79
C LYS A 25 -46.29 -19.01 -7.76
N GLU A 26 -46.35 -17.85 -7.10
CA GLU A 26 -45.25 -16.87 -7.06
C GLU A 26 -43.97 -17.47 -6.48
N ARG A 27 -44.09 -18.35 -5.47
CA ARG A 27 -42.95 -19.08 -4.89
C ARG A 27 -42.22 -19.90 -5.95
N GLY A 28 -42.97 -20.64 -6.76
CA GLY A 28 -42.41 -21.50 -7.80
C GLY A 28 -41.75 -20.70 -8.92
N ASP A 29 -42.37 -19.59 -9.32
CA ASP A 29 -41.82 -18.70 -10.33
C ASP A 29 -40.56 -17.98 -9.80
N PHE A 30 -40.57 -17.52 -8.55
CA PHE A 30 -39.40 -16.94 -7.88
C PHE A 30 -38.23 -17.94 -7.84
N ILE A 31 -38.46 -19.17 -7.37
CA ILE A 31 -37.41 -20.20 -7.32
C ILE A 31 -36.83 -20.45 -8.72
N ARG A 32 -37.69 -20.50 -9.75
CA ARG A 32 -37.26 -20.70 -11.14
C ARG A 32 -36.37 -19.56 -11.63
N GLU A 33 -36.79 -18.32 -11.41
CA GLU A 33 -36.03 -17.15 -11.84
C GLU A 33 -34.74 -16.98 -11.04
N ALA A 34 -34.73 -17.28 -9.75
CA ALA A 34 -33.52 -17.29 -8.92
C ALA A 34 -32.49 -18.33 -9.43
N ILE A 35 -32.94 -19.54 -9.78
CA ILE A 35 -32.05 -20.57 -10.37
C ILE A 35 -31.49 -20.10 -11.72
N LYS A 36 -32.33 -19.52 -12.60
CA LYS A 36 -31.87 -18.95 -13.88
C LYS A 36 -30.87 -17.82 -13.68
N PHE A 37 -31.13 -16.95 -12.71
CA PHE A 37 -30.23 -15.86 -12.35
C PHE A 37 -28.87 -16.40 -11.89
N TYR A 38 -28.85 -17.38 -10.99
CA TYR A 38 -27.61 -18.01 -10.55
C TYR A 38 -26.85 -18.63 -11.72
N ILE A 39 -27.51 -19.44 -12.55
CA ILE A 39 -26.87 -20.10 -13.71
C ILE A 39 -26.26 -19.06 -14.65
N LYS A 40 -26.95 -17.94 -14.88
CA LYS A 40 -26.49 -16.88 -15.78
C LYS A 40 -25.30 -16.09 -15.23
N ASN A 41 -25.22 -15.90 -13.91
CA ASN A 41 -24.31 -14.92 -13.32
C ASN A 41 -23.19 -15.54 -12.46
N LYS A 42 -23.21 -16.86 -12.19
CA LYS A 42 -22.23 -17.52 -11.30
C LYS A 42 -20.77 -17.24 -11.68
N ASP A 43 -20.44 -17.30 -12.97
CA ASP A 43 -19.05 -17.15 -13.45
C ASP A 43 -18.61 -15.68 -13.32
N THR A 44 -19.52 -14.74 -13.58
CA THR A 44 -19.27 -13.30 -13.38
C THR A 44 -19.10 -12.96 -11.90
N ALA A 45 -19.92 -13.53 -11.02
CA ALA A 45 -19.79 -13.34 -9.57
C ALA A 45 -18.45 -13.87 -9.06
N GLU A 46 -18.00 -15.03 -9.55
CA GLU A 46 -16.70 -15.60 -9.24
C GLU A 46 -15.55 -14.72 -9.73
N GLN A 47 -15.61 -14.22 -10.98
CA GLN A 47 -14.62 -13.29 -11.52
C GLN A 47 -14.52 -11.99 -10.71
N ILE A 48 -15.66 -11.43 -10.29
CA ILE A 48 -15.68 -10.24 -9.43
C ILE A 48 -15.01 -10.55 -8.09
N SER A 49 -15.33 -11.70 -7.47
CA SER A 49 -14.72 -12.11 -6.21
C SER A 49 -13.19 -12.23 -6.32
N ASN A 50 -12.71 -12.85 -7.39
CA ASN A 50 -11.27 -13.00 -7.63
C ASN A 50 -10.60 -11.63 -7.85
N SER A 51 -11.22 -10.75 -8.64
CA SER A 51 -10.70 -9.39 -8.88
C SER A 51 -10.63 -8.58 -7.59
N ILE A 52 -11.62 -8.71 -6.70
CA ILE A 52 -11.60 -8.06 -5.38
C ILE A 52 -10.42 -8.57 -4.55
N GLN A 53 -10.16 -9.88 -4.56
CA GLN A 53 -9.03 -10.45 -3.84
C GLN A 53 -7.68 -9.90 -4.37
N GLU A 54 -7.50 -9.85 -5.68
CA GLU A 54 -6.29 -9.28 -6.30
C GLU A 54 -6.08 -7.80 -5.93
N ILE A 55 -7.17 -7.02 -5.90
CA ILE A 55 -7.13 -5.63 -5.45
C ILE A 55 -6.71 -5.55 -3.98
N GLN A 56 -7.25 -6.41 -3.11
CA GLN A 56 -6.89 -6.43 -1.69
C GLN A 56 -5.40 -6.76 -1.49
N GLU A 57 -4.87 -7.73 -2.23
CA GLU A 57 -3.46 -8.09 -2.21
C GLU A 57 -2.57 -6.91 -2.64
N THR A 58 -2.96 -6.21 -3.72
CA THR A 58 -2.24 -5.03 -4.21
C THR A 58 -2.27 -3.88 -3.20
N VAL A 59 -3.43 -3.61 -2.57
CA VAL A 59 -3.57 -2.57 -1.54
C VAL A 59 -2.72 -2.89 -0.31
N ASN A 60 -2.65 -4.16 0.09
CA ASN A 60 -1.81 -4.58 1.21
C ASN A 60 -0.32 -4.39 0.91
N ALA A 61 0.12 -4.75 -0.30
CA ALA A 61 1.50 -4.51 -0.74
C ALA A 61 1.84 -3.01 -0.72
N LEU A 62 0.98 -2.17 -1.32
CA LEU A 62 1.17 -0.72 -1.32
C LEU A 62 1.20 -0.14 0.10
N SER A 63 0.37 -0.65 1.01
CA SER A 63 0.35 -0.22 2.41
C SER A 63 1.68 -0.50 3.11
N LYS A 64 2.32 -1.62 2.78
CA LYS A 64 3.66 -1.96 3.28
C LYS A 64 4.72 -1.02 2.72
N ASP A 65 4.71 -0.78 1.41
CA ASP A 65 5.66 0.13 0.76
C ASP A 65 5.56 1.55 1.33
N VAL A 66 4.34 2.04 1.56
CA VAL A 66 4.09 3.33 2.21
C VAL A 66 4.64 3.36 3.64
N ALA A 67 4.51 2.28 4.40
CA ALA A 67 5.08 2.19 5.74
C ALA A 67 6.62 2.25 5.71
N GLU A 68 7.26 1.55 4.77
CA GLU A 68 8.71 1.59 4.58
C GLU A 68 9.21 2.99 4.19
N ILE A 69 8.53 3.65 3.25
CA ILE A 69 8.85 5.04 2.86
C ILE A 69 8.72 5.99 4.05
N ARG A 70 7.66 5.85 4.87
CA ARG A 70 7.48 6.68 6.08
C ARG A 70 8.64 6.51 7.05
N GLU A 71 9.12 5.29 7.25
CA GLU A 71 10.28 5.03 8.11
C GLU A 71 11.57 5.59 7.53
N MET A 72 11.79 5.52 6.21
CA MET A 72 12.94 6.15 5.56
C MET A 72 12.93 7.68 5.72
N ILE A 73 11.78 8.32 5.52
CA ILE A 73 11.62 9.77 5.73
C ILE A 73 11.94 10.15 7.18
N LYS A 74 11.46 9.38 8.15
CA LYS A 74 11.73 9.60 9.58
C LYS A 74 13.22 9.49 9.93
N LYS A 75 13.94 8.55 9.31
CA LYS A 75 15.39 8.41 9.49
C LYS A 75 16.15 9.58 8.88
N LEU A 76 15.75 10.05 7.69
CA LEU A 76 16.35 11.22 7.06
C LEU A 76 16.12 12.48 7.89
N SER A 77 14.93 12.71 8.43
CA SER A 77 14.65 13.88 9.27
C SER A 77 15.40 13.86 10.60
N ALA A 78 15.66 12.69 11.16
CA ALA A 78 16.50 12.53 12.36
C ALA A 78 17.99 12.77 12.07
N GLY A 79 18.51 12.35 10.92
CA GLY A 79 19.91 12.55 10.53
C GLY A 79 20.29 14.00 10.21
N THR A 80 19.32 14.84 9.82
CA THR A 80 19.57 16.27 9.56
C THR A 80 19.78 17.09 10.83
N GLN A 81 19.44 16.57 12.01
CA GLN A 81 19.59 17.28 13.29
C GLN A 81 20.97 17.12 13.96
N THR A 82 21.88 16.29 13.43
CA THR A 82 23.22 16.08 14.03
C THR A 82 24.34 16.86 13.35
N ASN A 83 24.05 17.71 12.36
CA ASN A 83 25.06 18.57 11.72
C ASN A 83 25.34 19.88 12.50
N THR A 84 24.85 20.02 13.73
CA THR A 84 25.19 21.16 14.60
C THR A 84 26.55 20.99 15.28
N GLU A 85 27.20 19.82 15.17
CA GLU A 85 28.53 19.58 15.75
C GLU A 85 29.71 19.86 14.78
N ALA A 86 29.43 20.31 13.55
CA ALA A 86 30.49 20.73 12.62
C ALA A 86 31.08 22.12 12.96
N GLU A 87 30.48 22.88 13.88
CA GLU A 87 31.02 24.17 14.34
C GLU A 87 32.19 24.03 15.33
N ASP A 88 32.39 22.85 15.95
CA ASP A 88 33.43 22.64 16.96
C ASP A 88 34.80 22.21 16.40
N PHE A 89 34.91 22.00 15.08
CA PHE A 89 36.21 21.82 14.42
C PHE A 89 36.92 23.13 14.05
N ALA A 90 36.31 24.29 14.33
CA ALA A 90 36.92 25.61 14.16
C ALA A 90 37.75 26.08 15.38
N ALA A 91 37.96 25.22 16.39
CA ALA A 91 38.90 25.50 17.47
C ALA A 91 40.35 25.38 16.96
N GLU A 92 40.87 26.53 16.50
CA GLU A 92 42.24 26.81 16.11
C GLU A 92 43.27 26.08 17.01
N ARG A 93 44.01 25.12 16.45
CA ARG A 93 45.34 24.79 16.98
C ARG A 93 46.35 25.70 16.29
N PRO A 94 47.00 26.65 17.00
CA PRO A 94 48.03 27.47 16.39
C PRO A 94 49.29 26.63 16.14
N ASP A 95 49.69 26.51 14.88
CA ASP A 95 51.05 26.11 14.52
C ASP A 95 52.01 27.27 14.82
N LYS A 96 53.23 26.92 15.26
CA LYS A 96 54.26 27.75 15.91
C LYS A 96 54.84 28.88 15.04
N ASN A 97 54.26 29.20 13.89
CA ASN A 97 54.78 30.21 12.96
C ASN A 97 53.78 31.29 12.52
N GLY A 98 52.66 31.47 13.22
CA GLY A 98 51.90 32.74 13.23
C GLY A 98 51.40 33.29 11.89
N ARG A 99 51.45 32.53 10.79
CA ARG A 99 50.93 32.94 9.48
C ARG A 99 49.67 32.17 9.17
N ARG A 100 48.53 32.82 9.41
CA ARG A 100 47.22 32.39 8.91
C ARG A 100 47.30 32.33 7.38
N LYS A 101 47.27 31.14 6.79
CA LYS A 101 47.03 30.99 5.34
C LYS A 101 45.53 31.18 5.12
N ASN A 102 45.14 32.33 4.58
CA ASN A 102 43.74 32.61 4.25
C ASN A 102 43.23 31.58 3.24
N ASN A 103 41.96 31.19 3.34
CA ASN A 103 41.31 30.16 2.51
C ASN A 103 41.52 30.39 1.00
N GLU A 104 41.62 31.65 0.58
CA GLU A 104 41.90 32.01 -0.81
C GLU A 104 43.25 31.49 -1.32
N LYS A 105 44.28 31.42 -0.45
CA LYS A 105 45.60 30.92 -0.82
C LYS A 105 45.60 29.40 -0.97
N ILE A 106 44.85 28.70 -0.13
CA ILE A 106 44.67 27.25 -0.20
C ILE A 106 43.92 26.87 -1.48
N LEU A 107 42.84 27.59 -1.80
CA LEU A 107 42.08 27.37 -3.03
C LEU A 107 42.93 27.67 -4.28
N LYS A 108 43.77 28.71 -4.25
CA LYS A 108 44.69 29.01 -5.35
C LYS A 108 45.77 27.95 -5.53
N GLU A 109 46.36 27.43 -4.46
CA GLU A 109 47.30 26.29 -4.53
C GLU A 109 46.61 25.06 -5.14
N LEU A 110 45.41 24.71 -4.66
CA LEU A 110 44.66 23.54 -5.15
C LEU A 110 44.29 23.63 -6.63
N VAL A 111 43.82 24.81 -7.07
CA VAL A 111 43.48 25.06 -8.48
C VAL A 111 44.73 25.00 -9.36
N ASN A 112 45.87 25.50 -8.87
CA ASN A 112 47.11 25.50 -9.62
C ASN A 112 47.69 24.08 -9.77
N ASP A 113 47.55 23.23 -8.74
CA ASP A 113 47.95 21.82 -8.82
C ASP A 113 47.06 21.02 -9.80
N PHE A 114 45.77 21.36 -9.87
CA PHE A 114 44.83 20.74 -10.82
C PHE A 114 45.11 21.09 -12.30
N LEU A 115 45.61 22.31 -12.55
CA LEU A 115 45.84 22.80 -13.92
C LEU A 115 47.23 22.43 -14.47
N ASN A 116 48.15 21.99 -13.61
CA ASN A 116 49.50 21.55 -13.99
C ASN A 116 49.64 20.01 -14.06
N LEU A 117 48.52 19.28 -14.07
CA LEU A 117 48.38 17.86 -14.38
C LEU A 117 48.07 17.66 -15.87
#